data_AF-A0A537JUX6-F1
#
_entry.id   AF-A0A537JUX6-F1
#
_cell.length_a   1.000
_cell.length_b   1.000
_cell.length_c   1.000
_cell.angle_alpha   90.00
_cell.angle_beta   90.00
_cell.angle_gamma   90.00
#
_symmetry.space_group_name_H-M   'P 1'
#
loop_
_entity.id
_entity.type
_entity.pdbx_description
1 polymer ?
#
loop_
_entity_poly.entity_id
_entity_poly.type
_entity_poly.pdbx_seq_one_letter_code
_entity_poly.pdbx_strand_id
1 'polypeptide(L)'
;MLGGLEGEIARGVADVPAVQVLLTITGMGLIGAAASWAILGDPHRFTRPKQVTRYAGLDPSIVQSGEQHRQGRISKTGSPLLRTLLVDAAHSLGQRDSAPLGQFYARKTQEIGPRKAIIALARKLLIVTWHMLLMGEVYRAVRATTVARKHRELQKKIRIQMRSTVAEISD
;
A
#
# COMPACT_ATOMS: atom_id res chain seq x y z
N MET A 1 -18.86 6.09 13.83
CA MET A 1 -17.86 7.12 13.50
C MET A 1 -16.83 6.67 12.45
N LEU A 2 -16.07 5.57 12.61
CA LEU A 2 -15.07 5.14 11.60
C LEU A 2 -15.66 4.80 10.21
N GLY A 3 -16.83 4.18 10.16
CA GLY A 3 -17.47 3.81 8.89
C GLY A 3 -17.88 5.00 8.01
N GLY A 4 -18.17 6.16 8.61
CA GLY A 4 -18.56 7.37 7.88
C GLY A 4 -17.39 7.97 7.10
N LEU A 5 -16.23 8.09 7.75
CA LEU A 5 -15.01 8.58 7.12
C LEU A 5 -14.54 7.65 5.98
N GLU A 6 -14.61 6.34 6.18
CA GLU A 6 -14.29 5.38 5.11
C GLU A 6 -15.24 5.52 3.91
N GLY A 7 -16.52 5.81 4.16
CA GLY A 7 -17.51 6.08 3.12
C GLY A 7 -17.25 7.38 2.35
N GLU A 8 -16.83 8.43 3.06
CA GLU A 8 -16.46 9.70 2.45
C GLU A 8 -15.19 9.56 1.59
N ILE A 9 -14.15 8.90 2.11
CA ILE A 9 -12.95 8.57 1.33
C ILE A 9 -13.33 7.74 0.10
N ALA A 10 -14.15 6.70 0.28
CA ALA A 10 -14.61 5.84 -0.83
C ALA A 10 -15.24 6.65 -1.96
N ARG A 11 -16.07 7.64 -1.62
CA ARG A 11 -16.71 8.55 -2.58
C ARG A 11 -15.67 9.43 -3.26
N GLY A 12 -14.79 10.08 -2.49
CA GLY A 12 -13.79 11.00 -3.02
C GLY A 12 -12.78 10.35 -3.96
N VAL A 13 -12.54 9.03 -3.83
CA VAL A 13 -11.61 8.29 -4.69
C VAL A 13 -12.29 7.33 -5.68
N ALA A 14 -13.63 7.33 -5.75
CA ALA A 14 -14.38 6.39 -6.58
C ALA A 14 -13.94 6.46 -8.06
N ASP A 15 -13.81 7.67 -8.59
CA ASP A 15 -13.49 7.92 -9.99
C ASP A 15 -12.00 8.22 -10.22
N VAL A 16 -11.15 7.99 -9.21
CA VAL A 16 -9.70 8.21 -9.33
C VAL A 16 -9.04 6.96 -9.90
N PRO A 17 -8.58 6.95 -11.19
CA PRO A 17 -8.10 5.73 -11.84
C PRO A 17 -6.88 5.13 -11.13
N ALA A 18 -6.00 5.99 -10.62
CA ALA A 18 -4.83 5.59 -9.86
C ALA A 18 -5.21 4.75 -8.61
N VAL A 19 -6.25 5.13 -7.89
CA VAL A 19 -6.70 4.39 -6.70
C VAL A 19 -7.33 3.06 -7.10
N GLN A 20 -8.09 3.01 -8.21
CA GLN A 20 -8.64 1.76 -8.75
C GLN A 20 -7.53 0.78 -9.13
N VAL A 21 -6.47 1.27 -9.77
CA VAL A 21 -5.27 0.49 -10.10
C VAL A 21 -4.62 -0.06 -8.83
N LEU A 22 -4.43 0.76 -7.79
CA LEU A 22 -3.83 0.31 -6.52
C LEU A 22 -4.70 -0.70 -5.76
N LEU A 23 -6.04 -0.58 -5.85
CA LEU A 23 -6.96 -1.56 -5.25
C LEU A 23 -6.76 -2.97 -5.84
N THR A 24 -6.14 -3.11 -7.01
CA THR A 24 -5.86 -4.42 -7.59
C THR A 24 -4.76 -5.20 -6.85
N ILE A 25 -3.91 -4.52 -6.07
CA ILE A 25 -2.79 -5.12 -5.34
C ILE A 25 -3.30 -5.97 -4.17
N THR A 26 -3.02 -7.27 -4.14
CA THR A 26 -3.38 -8.14 -3.00
C THR A 26 -2.91 -7.56 -1.66
N GLY A 27 -3.74 -7.63 -0.61
CA GLY A 27 -3.40 -7.08 0.71
C GLY A 27 -3.61 -5.56 0.88
N MET A 28 -3.69 -4.77 -0.19
CA MET A 28 -3.98 -3.32 -0.09
C MET A 28 -5.49 -3.04 -0.11
N GLY A 29 -6.04 -2.50 0.98
CA GLY A 29 -7.45 -2.07 1.08
C GLY A 29 -7.69 -0.62 0.62
N LEU A 30 -8.93 -0.14 0.73
CA LEU A 30 -9.32 1.24 0.36
C LEU A 30 -8.43 2.30 1.00
N ILE A 31 -8.29 2.27 2.33
CA ILE A 31 -7.47 3.24 3.06
C ILE A 31 -6.01 3.17 2.59
N GLY A 32 -5.47 1.96 2.44
CA GLY A 32 -4.11 1.75 1.95
C GLY A 32 -3.88 2.35 0.56
N ALA A 33 -4.81 2.11 -0.37
CA ALA A 33 -4.74 2.61 -1.74
C ALA A 33 -4.91 4.14 -1.79
N ALA A 34 -5.94 4.67 -1.14
CA ALA A 34 -6.23 6.10 -1.09
C ALA A 34 -5.09 6.90 -0.43
N ALA A 35 -4.61 6.43 0.73
CA ALA A 35 -3.50 7.09 1.43
C ALA A 35 -2.19 6.96 0.64
N SER A 36 -1.91 5.82 0.00
CA SER A 36 -0.71 5.68 -0.84
C SER A 36 -0.74 6.66 -2.01
N TRP A 37 -1.88 6.79 -2.69
CA TRP A 37 -2.07 7.77 -3.76
C TRP A 37 -1.89 9.21 -3.25
N ALA A 38 -2.58 9.58 -2.16
CA ALA A 38 -2.52 10.93 -1.60
C ALA A 38 -1.12 11.31 -1.08
N ILE A 39 -0.44 10.40 -0.40
CA ILE A 39 0.87 10.66 0.22
C ILE A 39 1.98 10.67 -0.84
N LEU A 40 1.94 9.77 -1.83
CA LEU A 40 2.94 9.75 -2.90
C LEU A 40 2.76 10.95 -3.84
N GLY A 41 1.52 11.41 -4.06
CA GLY A 41 1.22 12.55 -4.91
C GLY A 41 1.64 12.28 -6.36
N ASP A 42 2.28 13.26 -7.01
CA ASP A 42 2.88 13.07 -8.32
C ASP A 42 3.99 12.00 -8.29
N PRO A 43 3.80 10.84 -8.95
CA PRO A 43 4.78 9.77 -8.92
C PRO A 43 6.07 10.12 -9.69
N HIS A 44 6.06 11.09 -10.61
CA HIS A 44 7.23 11.49 -11.41
C HIS A 44 8.25 12.29 -10.62
N ARG A 45 7.88 12.83 -9.44
CA ARG A 45 8.81 13.53 -8.55
C ARG A 45 9.94 12.63 -8.02
N PHE A 46 9.75 11.31 -8.08
CA PHE A 46 10.79 10.33 -7.76
C PHE A 46 11.39 9.80 -9.05
N THR A 47 12.71 9.81 -9.15
CA THR A 47 13.44 9.26 -10.31
C THR A 47 14.02 7.87 -10.03
N ARG A 48 14.17 7.51 -8.75
CA ARG A 48 14.80 6.24 -8.34
C ARG A 48 14.02 5.54 -7.23
N PRO A 49 13.94 4.19 -7.23
CA PRO A 49 13.28 3.42 -6.17
C PRO A 49 13.78 3.74 -4.75
N LYS A 50 15.06 4.13 -4.62
CA LYS A 50 15.64 4.53 -3.34
C LYS A 50 14.99 5.79 -2.76
N GLN A 51 14.58 6.74 -3.60
CA GLN A 51 13.96 7.99 -3.16
C GLN A 51 12.58 7.75 -2.57
N VAL A 52 11.71 7.00 -3.27
CA VAL A 52 10.39 6.64 -2.75
C VAL A 52 10.50 5.77 -1.49
N THR A 53 11.48 4.86 -1.44
CA THR A 53 11.74 4.03 -0.25
C THR A 53 12.12 4.87 0.98
N ARG A 54 12.99 5.88 0.79
CA ARG A 54 13.36 6.83 1.84
C ARG A 54 12.17 7.70 2.25
N TYR A 55 11.37 8.14 1.29
CA TYR A 55 10.16 8.92 1.55
C TYR A 55 9.13 8.17 2.41
N ALA A 56 9.04 6.85 2.25
CA ALA A 56 8.23 5.99 3.12
C ALA A 56 8.96 5.58 4.43
N GLY A 57 10.22 5.95 4.62
CA GLY A 57 11.02 5.55 5.79
C GLY A 57 11.26 4.04 5.90
N LEU A 58 11.22 3.34 4.76
CA LEU A 58 11.43 1.89 4.65
C LEU A 58 12.87 1.55 4.24
N ASP A 59 13.76 2.52 4.06
CA ASP A 59 15.17 2.34 3.77
C ASP A 59 15.94 1.89 5.02
N PRO A 60 17.02 1.10 4.87
CA PRO A 60 17.86 0.75 6.01
C PRO A 60 18.59 1.99 6.52
N SER A 61 18.69 2.15 7.83
CA SER A 61 19.51 3.17 8.47
C SER A 61 20.98 2.82 8.22
N ILE A 62 21.75 3.80 7.79
CA ILE A 62 23.19 3.65 7.60
C ILE A 62 23.85 4.27 8.83
N VAL A 63 24.61 3.47 9.57
CA VAL A 63 25.53 3.97 10.59
C VAL A 63 26.92 3.82 10.02
N GLN A 64 27.57 4.96 9.76
CA GLN A 64 28.92 5.03 9.23
C GLN A 64 29.77 5.83 10.22
N SER A 65 30.76 5.16 10.81
CA SER A 65 31.75 5.78 11.71
C SER A 65 33.13 5.30 11.29
N GLY A 66 33.98 6.23 10.82
CA GLY A 66 35.31 5.89 10.29
C GLY A 66 35.25 4.86 9.17
N GLU A 67 35.93 3.72 9.37
CA GLU A 67 36.05 2.62 8.40
C GLU A 67 34.86 1.63 8.39
N GLN A 68 33.97 1.68 9.39
CA GLN A 68 32.89 0.70 9.51
C GLN A 68 31.60 1.18 8.84
N HIS A 69 31.09 0.36 7.91
CA HIS A 69 29.79 0.53 7.26
C HIS A 69 28.83 -0.56 7.73
N ARG A 70 27.82 -0.20 8.52
CA ARG A 70 26.78 -1.15 8.96
C ARG A 70 25.39 -0.69 8.56
N GLN A 71 24.62 -1.59 7.95
CA GLN A 71 23.19 -1.40 7.70
C GLN A 71 22.40 -1.84 8.94
N GLY A 72 21.61 -0.93 9.49
CA GLY A 72 20.85 -1.12 10.72
C GLY A 72 19.36 -1.37 10.50
N ARG A 73 18.54 -0.90 11.45
CA ARG A 73 17.07 -0.95 11.38
C ARG A 73 16.57 -0.07 10.24
N ILE A 74 15.28 -0.10 9.91
CA ILE A 74 14.74 0.92 8.98
C ILE A 74 14.87 2.32 9.58
N SER A 75 15.10 3.33 8.73
CA SER A 75 15.32 4.73 9.11
C SER A 75 14.14 5.33 9.88
N LYS A 76 12.91 5.00 9.47
CA LYS A 76 11.64 5.58 9.96
C LYS A 76 11.50 7.09 9.77
N THR A 77 12.39 7.74 9.00
CA THR A 77 12.41 9.21 8.82
C THR A 77 11.37 9.74 7.83
N GLY A 78 10.68 8.84 7.11
CA GLY A 78 9.62 9.15 6.16
C GLY A 78 8.20 8.99 6.73
N SER A 79 7.20 8.95 5.85
CA SER A 79 5.78 8.92 6.24
C SER A 79 5.43 7.70 7.12
N PRO A 80 5.08 7.91 8.41
CA PRO A 80 4.70 6.82 9.31
C PRO A 80 3.42 6.11 8.86
N LEU A 81 2.43 6.87 8.36
CA LEU A 81 1.16 6.33 7.90
C LEU A 81 1.34 5.42 6.68
N LEU A 82 2.07 5.90 5.66
CA LEU A 82 2.36 5.10 4.47
C LEU A 82 3.11 3.82 4.84
N ARG A 83 4.11 3.92 5.72
CA ARG A 83 4.88 2.78 6.21
C ARG A 83 3.98 1.75 6.90
N THR A 84 3.12 2.18 7.82
CA THR A 84 2.20 1.28 8.55
C THR A 84 1.27 0.56 7.58
N LEU A 85 0.59 1.30 6.68
CA LEU A 85 -0.35 0.73 5.73
C LEU A 85 0.31 -0.29 4.78
N LEU A 86 1.54 -0.03 4.35
CA LEU A 86 2.30 -0.97 3.51
C LEU A 86 2.75 -2.22 4.28
N VAL A 87 3.11 -2.08 5.55
CA VAL A 87 3.45 -3.23 6.41
C VAL A 87 2.21 -4.08 6.69
N ASP A 88 1.07 -3.46 6.96
CA ASP A 88 -0.20 -4.18 7.15
C ASP A 88 -0.63 -4.90 5.86
N ALA A 89 -0.52 -4.23 4.71
CA ALA A 89 -0.78 -4.83 3.41
C ALA A 89 0.18 -6.00 3.13
N ALA A 90 1.45 -5.85 3.49
CA ALA A 90 2.44 -6.93 3.40
C ALA A 90 2.07 -8.12 4.29
N HIS A 91 1.60 -7.90 5.53
CA HIS A 91 1.13 -8.97 6.42
C HIS A 91 -0.05 -9.74 5.82
N SER A 92 -0.99 -9.02 5.21
CA SER A 92 -2.14 -9.64 4.54
C SER A 92 -1.72 -10.41 3.28
N LEU A 93 -0.82 -9.84 2.47
CA LEU A 93 -0.33 -10.44 1.23
C LEU A 93 0.51 -11.69 1.52
N GLY A 94 1.52 -11.58 2.38
CA GLY A 94 2.50 -12.65 2.62
C GLY A 94 1.88 -13.96 3.14
N GLN A 95 0.72 -13.88 3.78
CA GLN A 95 -0.02 -15.04 4.29
C GLN A 95 -0.98 -15.67 3.26
N ARG A 96 -1.39 -14.93 2.23
CA ARG A 96 -2.52 -15.30 1.36
C ARG A 96 -2.14 -15.44 -0.10
N ASP A 97 -1.02 -14.87 -0.50
CA ASP A 97 -0.60 -14.80 -1.89
C ASP A 97 0.36 -15.92 -2.27
N SER A 98 0.08 -16.59 -3.39
CA SER A 98 0.98 -17.54 -4.04
C SER A 98 1.63 -16.96 -5.29
N ALA A 99 1.31 -15.71 -5.63
CA ALA A 99 1.88 -14.98 -6.75
C ALA A 99 3.31 -14.47 -6.42
N PRO A 100 3.98 -13.75 -7.34
CA PRO A 100 5.40 -13.37 -7.19
C PRO A 100 5.77 -12.61 -5.90
N LEU A 101 4.83 -11.86 -5.32
CA LEU A 101 5.07 -11.14 -4.05
C LEU A 101 5.01 -12.10 -2.84
N GLY A 102 4.06 -13.04 -2.83
CA GLY A 102 4.02 -14.10 -1.83
C GLY A 102 5.24 -15.02 -1.88
N GLN A 103 5.67 -15.42 -3.08
CA GLN A 103 6.90 -16.22 -3.27
C GLN A 103 8.14 -15.46 -2.82
N PHE A 104 8.21 -14.15 -3.10
CA PHE A 104 9.30 -13.31 -2.60
C PHE A 104 9.34 -13.28 -1.07
N TYR A 105 8.19 -13.19 -0.40
CA TYR A 105 8.11 -13.25 1.04
C TYR A 105 8.54 -14.61 1.61
N ALA A 106 8.07 -15.71 1.01
CA ALA A 106 8.45 -17.06 1.43
C ALA A 106 9.98 -17.25 1.35
N ARG A 107 10.58 -16.87 0.22
CA ARG A 107 12.04 -16.92 0.04
C ARG A 107 12.77 -16.07 1.07
N LYS A 108 12.36 -14.81 1.26
CA LYS A 108 13.02 -13.93 2.24
C LYS A 108 12.82 -14.39 3.68
N THR A 109 11.72 -15.07 3.99
CA THR A 109 11.49 -15.65 5.32
C THR A 109 12.54 -16.70 5.64
N GLN A 110 12.92 -17.53 4.67
CA GLN A 110 13.99 -18.52 4.84
C GLN A 110 15.38 -17.88 4.97
N GLU A 111 15.64 -16.79 4.23
CA GLU A 111 16.97 -16.15 4.23
C GLU A 111 17.23 -15.28 5.48
N ILE A 112 16.25 -14.50 5.92
CA ILE A 112 16.45 -13.42 6.91
C ILE A 112 15.43 -13.43 8.06
N GLY A 113 14.58 -14.46 8.11
CA GLY A 113 13.52 -14.61 9.11
C GLY A 113 12.27 -13.75 8.81
N PRO A 114 11.10 -14.13 9.37
CA PRO A 114 9.80 -13.56 9.00
C PRO A 114 9.68 -12.06 9.28
N ARG A 115 10.24 -11.59 10.41
CA ARG A 115 10.19 -10.17 10.81
C ARG A 115 10.96 -9.26 9.86
N LYS A 116 12.09 -9.70 9.31
CA LYS A 116 12.82 -8.90 8.31
C LYS A 116 12.22 -9.08 6.92
N ALA A 117 11.73 -10.28 6.62
CA ALA A 117 11.05 -10.57 5.36
C ALA A 117 9.80 -9.72 5.15
N ILE A 118 9.02 -9.43 6.20
CA ILE A 118 7.82 -8.59 6.05
C ILE A 118 8.16 -7.14 5.69
N ILE A 119 9.24 -6.61 6.25
CA ILE A 119 9.74 -5.27 5.92
C ILE A 119 10.29 -5.24 4.49
N ALA A 120 11.00 -6.30 4.07
CA ALA A 120 11.46 -6.43 2.69
C ALA A 120 10.28 -6.51 1.72
N LEU A 121 9.20 -7.22 2.09
CA LEU A 121 7.97 -7.30 1.31
C LEU A 121 7.26 -5.95 1.23
N ALA A 122 7.11 -5.22 2.34
CA ALA A 122 6.53 -3.88 2.36
C ALA A 122 7.32 -2.90 1.46
N ARG A 123 8.66 -2.96 1.48
CA ARG A 123 9.50 -2.18 0.57
C ARG A 123 9.27 -2.56 -0.89
N LYS A 124 9.17 -3.86 -1.21
CA LYS A 124 8.87 -4.31 -2.57
C LYS A 124 7.48 -3.87 -3.02
N LEU A 125 6.50 -3.93 -2.12
CA LEU A 125 5.13 -3.49 -2.34
C LEU A 125 5.06 -1.98 -2.65
N LEU A 126 5.83 -1.16 -1.93
CA LEU A 126 5.96 0.27 -2.22
C LEU A 126 6.48 0.52 -3.63
N ILE A 127 7.53 -0.19 -4.04
CA ILE A 127 8.12 -0.04 -5.37
C ILE A 127 7.11 -0.42 -6.45
N VAL A 128 6.37 -1.52 -6.26
CA VAL A 128 5.28 -1.94 -7.15
C VAL A 128 4.18 -0.86 -7.21
N THR A 129 3.75 -0.36 -6.06
CA THR A 129 2.73 0.71 -5.94
C THR A 129 3.16 1.95 -6.71
N TRP A 130 4.41 2.40 -6.55
CA TRP A 130 4.96 3.56 -7.26
C TRP A 130 5.03 3.34 -8.78
N HIS A 131 5.49 2.17 -9.25
CA HIS A 131 5.50 1.85 -10.67
C HIS A 131 4.10 1.77 -11.28
N MET A 132 3.11 1.26 -10.54
CA MET A 132 1.72 1.24 -11.00
C MET A 132 1.14 2.65 -11.12
N LEU A 133 1.51 3.56 -10.22
CA LEU A 133 1.14 4.97 -10.33
C LEU A 133 1.82 5.67 -11.51
N LEU A 134 3.08 5.34 -11.81
CA LEU A 134 3.79 5.89 -12.98
C LEU A 134 3.17 5.43 -14.30
N MET A 135 2.85 4.14 -14.42
CA MET A 135 2.42 3.54 -15.69
C MET A 135 0.91 3.57 -15.89
N GLY A 136 0.13 3.75 -14.81
CA GLY A 136 -1.33 3.59 -14.85
C GLY A 136 -1.78 2.14 -15.11
N GLU A 137 -0.87 1.18 -15.03
CA GLU A 137 -1.15 -0.24 -15.30
C GLU A 137 -1.52 -1.01 -14.02
N VAL A 138 -2.46 -1.94 -14.16
CA VAL A 138 -2.83 -2.87 -13.09
C VAL A 138 -1.71 -3.84 -12.77
N TYR A 139 -1.70 -4.37 -11.54
CA TYR A 139 -0.70 -5.34 -11.13
C TYR A 139 -0.83 -6.63 -11.97
N ARG A 140 0.23 -7.04 -12.68
CA ARG A 140 0.13 -8.15 -13.65
C ARG A 140 -0.24 -9.50 -13.03
N ALA A 141 0.18 -9.75 -11.79
CA ALA A 141 -0.16 -10.99 -11.08
C ALA A 141 -1.44 -10.86 -10.24
N VAL A 142 -2.39 -10.05 -10.72
CA VAL A 142 -3.69 -9.85 -10.10
C VAL A 142 -4.46 -11.16 -10.00
N ARG A 143 -5.00 -11.41 -8.81
CA ARG A 143 -6.04 -12.42 -8.61
C ARG A 143 -7.41 -11.81 -8.84
N ALA A 144 -8.07 -12.19 -9.93
CA ALA A 144 -9.39 -11.68 -10.30
C ALA A 144 -10.42 -11.75 -9.14
N THR A 145 -10.40 -12.83 -8.37
CA THR A 145 -11.27 -13.01 -7.18
C THR A 145 -11.05 -11.94 -6.11
N THR A 146 -9.79 -11.53 -5.89
CA THR A 146 -9.43 -10.51 -4.90
C THR A 146 -9.90 -9.12 -5.35
N VAL A 147 -9.73 -8.81 -6.64
CA VAL A 147 -10.18 -7.54 -7.22
C VAL A 147 -11.69 -7.45 -7.17
N ALA A 148 -12.40 -8.48 -7.61
CA ALA A 148 -13.86 -8.52 -7.59
C ALA A 148 -14.43 -8.32 -6.18
N ARG A 149 -13.83 -8.96 -5.16
CA ARG A 149 -14.22 -8.76 -3.75
C ARG A 149 -14.04 -7.31 -3.31
N LYS A 150 -12.89 -6.71 -3.60
CA LYS A 150 -12.62 -5.33 -3.20
C LYS A 150 -13.49 -4.31 -3.92
N HIS A 151 -13.77 -4.53 -5.20
CA HIS A 151 -14.68 -3.69 -5.95
C HIS A 151 -16.10 -3.75 -5.36
N ARG A 152 -16.59 -4.95 -5.00
CA ARG A 152 -17.87 -5.10 -4.28
C ARG A 152 -17.88 -4.38 -2.93
N GLU A 153 -16.81 -4.49 -2.14
CA GLU A 153 -16.70 -3.80 -0.85
C GLU A 153 -16.69 -2.27 -1.01
N LEU A 154 -16.00 -1.75 -2.04
CA LEU A 154 -16.00 -0.32 -2.36
C LEU A 154 -17.43 0.15 -2.69
N GLN A 155 -18.12 -0.55 -3.60
CA GLN A 155 -19.51 -0.23 -3.97
C GLN A 155 -20.46 -0.29 -2.78
N LYS A 156 -20.29 -1.28 -1.89
CA LYS A 156 -21.07 -1.39 -0.66
C LYS A 156 -20.86 -0.19 0.26
N LYS A 157 -19.61 0.27 0.45
CA LYS A 157 -19.28 1.44 1.28
C LYS A 157 -19.88 2.73 0.72
N ILE A 158 -19.77 2.94 -0.59
CA ILE A 158 -20.39 4.09 -1.28
C ILE A 158 -21.91 4.09 -1.03
N ARG A 159 -22.58 2.95 -1.23
CA ARG A 159 -24.03 2.82 -1.04
C ARG A 159 -24.49 3.08 0.39
N ILE A 160 -23.77 2.57 1.39
CA ILE A 160 -24.09 2.80 2.81
C ILE A 160 -24.02 4.29 3.14
N GLN A 161 -22.96 4.98 2.68
CA GLN A 161 -22.80 6.40 2.96
C GLN A 161 -23.86 7.25 2.26
N MET A 162 -24.22 6.96 1.00
CA MET A 162 -25.28 7.68 0.31
C MET A 162 -26.62 7.62 1.07
N ARG A 163 -26.95 6.45 1.66
CA ARG A 163 -28.15 6.31 2.49
C ARG A 163 -28.09 7.14 3.78
N SER A 164 -26.92 7.23 4.41
CA SER A 164 -26.72 8.08 5.60
C SER A 164 -26.88 9.57 5.26
N THR A 165 -26.23 10.04 4.18
CA THR A 165 -26.30 11.44 3.76
C THR A 165 -27.72 11.87 3.36
N VAL A 166 -28.50 10.99 2.71
CA VAL A 166 -29.91 11.29 2.38
C VAL A 166 -30.79 11.37 3.64
N ALA A 167 -30.53 10.53 4.65
CA ALA A 167 -31.24 10.60 5.91
C ALA A 167 -30.94 11.90 6.67
N GLU A 168 -29.68 12.33 6.69
CA GLU A 168 -29.24 13.57 7.36
C GLU A 168 -29.74 14.86 6.69
N ILE A 169 -30.13 14.83 5.40
CA ILE A 169 -30.69 15.99 4.68
C ILE A 169 -32.21 16.07 4.82
N SER A 170 -32.86 14.97 5.23
CA SER A 170 -34.32 14.87 5.34
C SER A 170 -34.85 15.17 6.76
N ASP A 171 -33.96 15.38 7.73
CA ASP A 171 -34.23 15.81 9.11
C ASP A 171 -33.83 17.28 9.31
#